data_AF-A0A6M6BEZ1-F1
#
_entry.id   AF-A0A6M6BEZ1-F1
#
_cell.length_a   1.000
_cell.length_b   1.000
_cell.length_c   1.000
_cell.angle_alpha   90.00
_cell.angle_beta   90.00
_cell.angle_gamma   90.00
#
_symmetry.space_group_name_H-M   'P 1'
#
loop_
_entity.id
_entity.type
_entity.pdbx_description
1 polymer ?
#
loop_
_entity_poly.entity_id
_entity_poly.type
_entity_poly.pdbx_seq_one_letter_code
_entity_poly.pdbx_strand_id
1 'polypeptide(L)'
;MREGLKIFKIGGGIIDDEAQLGHFLRELARIPGQKILVHGGGKGASQMLLDLGIEPQMVQGRRITDAPTLDIVTMFYAGKTNKQVVALLQAAGVNALGLSGADGNAIRAVKRPVKEIDYGFVGDLPEGSVNTALLGQLLQAGITPVFCAITHNGLGQLLNTNADTIASTLARALAAQYEVELHFCFEKDGVLADINDENSVIPQIVPAQYQQLKAKGVIAAGMVPKLDNAFAALEAGVERVVIENALKINEPVKTVLCRS
;
A
#
# COMPACT_ATOMS: atom_id res chain seq x y z
N MET A 1 -10.87 -3.79 24.96
CA MET A 1 -10.26 -4.23 23.69
C MET A 1 -10.04 -2.99 22.83
N ARG A 2 -8.96 -2.94 22.06
CA ARG A 2 -8.73 -1.83 21.11
C ARG A 2 -9.73 -1.96 19.96
N GLU A 3 -10.11 -0.84 19.36
CA GLU A 3 -10.96 -0.87 18.16
C GLU A 3 -10.20 -1.51 16.99
N GLY A 4 -10.90 -2.27 16.15
CA GLY A 4 -10.32 -2.89 14.97
C GLY A 4 -10.15 -1.90 13.82
N LEU A 5 -8.98 -1.91 13.20
CA LEU A 5 -8.65 -1.07 12.04
C LEU A 5 -8.08 -1.93 10.91
N LYS A 6 -8.67 -1.83 9.72
CA LYS A 6 -8.17 -2.53 8.53
C LYS A 6 -7.50 -1.56 7.57
N ILE A 7 -6.25 -1.83 7.20
CA ILE A 7 -5.50 -1.02 6.25
C ILE A 7 -5.34 -1.82 4.96
N PHE A 8 -5.95 -1.36 3.89
CA PHE A 8 -5.89 -1.99 2.58
C PHE A 8 -4.87 -1.27 1.72
N LYS A 9 -3.99 -2.04 1.08
CA LYS A 9 -3.12 -1.55 0.04
C LYS A 9 -3.54 -2.18 -1.28
N ILE A 10 -3.86 -1.33 -2.26
CA ILE A 10 -4.08 -1.72 -3.65
C ILE A 10 -2.94 -1.25 -4.55
N GLY A 11 -2.63 -2.04 -5.58
CA GLY A 11 -1.65 -1.70 -6.59
C GLY A 11 -1.78 -2.58 -7.83
N GLY A 12 -0.91 -2.35 -8.81
CA GLY A 12 -0.94 -3.13 -10.06
C GLY A 12 -1.95 -2.59 -11.07
N GLY A 13 -2.31 -3.43 -12.04
CA GLY A 13 -3.19 -3.04 -13.15
C GLY A 13 -4.62 -2.71 -12.71
N ILE A 14 -5.03 -3.20 -11.54
CA ILE A 14 -6.36 -2.98 -10.96
C ILE A 14 -6.68 -1.50 -10.76
N ILE A 15 -5.67 -0.67 -10.46
CA ILE A 15 -5.85 0.78 -10.29
C ILE A 15 -6.14 1.47 -11.64
N ASP A 16 -5.62 0.92 -12.74
CA ASP A 16 -5.78 1.52 -14.08
C ASP A 16 -7.01 0.98 -14.82
N ASP A 17 -7.61 -0.12 -14.35
CA ASP A 17 -8.83 -0.71 -14.90
C ASP A 17 -10.05 -0.20 -14.10
N GLU A 18 -10.88 0.61 -14.75
CA GLU A 18 -12.03 1.25 -14.11
C GLU A 18 -13.06 0.25 -13.57
N ALA A 19 -13.29 -0.87 -14.28
CA ALA A 19 -14.26 -1.87 -13.87
C ALA A 19 -13.76 -2.66 -12.66
N GLN A 20 -12.49 -3.05 -12.66
CA GLN A 20 -11.85 -3.75 -11.55
C GLN A 20 -11.71 -2.86 -10.32
N LEU A 21 -11.32 -1.59 -10.50
CA LEU A 21 -11.26 -0.60 -9.41
C LEU A 21 -12.65 -0.38 -8.79
N GLY A 22 -13.68 -0.18 -9.63
CA GLY A 22 -15.05 -0.01 -9.17
C GLY A 22 -15.59 -1.24 -8.45
N HIS A 23 -15.23 -2.45 -8.88
CA HIS A 23 -15.53 -3.69 -8.17
C HIS A 23 -14.85 -3.72 -6.79
N PHE A 24 -13.52 -3.55 -6.74
CA PHE A 24 -12.76 -3.53 -5.49
C PHE A 24 -13.34 -2.55 -4.47
N LEU A 25 -13.65 -1.32 -4.87
CA LEU A 25 -14.13 -0.28 -3.96
C LEU A 25 -15.55 -0.56 -3.44
N ARG A 26 -16.42 -1.19 -4.25
CA ARG A 26 -17.74 -1.67 -3.79
C ARG A 26 -17.60 -2.79 -2.76
N GLU A 27 -16.68 -3.73 -2.97
CA GLU A 27 -16.39 -4.77 -1.99
C GLU A 27 -15.77 -4.20 -0.71
N LEU A 28 -14.88 -3.20 -0.82
CA LEU A 28 -14.28 -2.51 0.32
C LEU A 28 -15.34 -1.76 1.14
N ALA A 29 -16.34 -1.18 0.48
CA ALA A 29 -17.45 -0.48 1.14
C ALA A 29 -18.28 -1.43 2.04
N ARG A 30 -18.43 -2.70 1.65
CA ARG A 30 -19.17 -3.73 2.40
C ARG A 30 -18.46 -4.19 3.68
N ILE A 31 -17.14 -4.00 3.77
CA ILE A 31 -16.37 -4.38 4.96
C ILE A 31 -16.73 -3.43 6.12
N PRO A 32 -17.24 -3.92 7.26
CA PRO A 32 -17.59 -3.05 8.38
C PRO A 32 -16.36 -2.56 9.14
N GLY A 33 -16.54 -1.46 9.87
CA GLY A 33 -15.53 -0.89 10.77
C GLY A 33 -14.59 0.12 10.12
N GLN A 34 -13.64 0.59 10.92
CA GLN A 34 -12.65 1.58 10.51
C GLN A 34 -11.69 1.00 9.47
N LYS A 35 -11.40 1.80 8.45
CA LYS A 35 -10.52 1.39 7.36
C LYS A 35 -9.68 2.55 6.85
N ILE A 36 -8.47 2.24 6.37
CA ILE A 36 -7.61 3.13 5.60
C ILE A 36 -7.31 2.44 4.28
N LEU A 37 -7.33 3.19 3.18
CA LEU A 37 -6.91 2.70 1.87
C LEU A 37 -5.60 3.37 1.47
N VAL A 38 -4.65 2.60 0.93
CA VAL A 38 -3.41 3.08 0.33
C VAL A 38 -3.36 2.60 -1.10
N HIS A 39 -3.11 3.50 -2.04
CA HIS A 39 -2.98 3.14 -3.45
C HIS A 39 -1.63 3.58 -4.02
N GLY A 40 -1.11 2.76 -4.93
CA GLY A 40 0.03 3.11 -5.76
C GLY A 40 -0.38 3.90 -7.00
N GLY A 41 0.49 3.84 -8.01
CA GLY A 41 0.38 4.63 -9.23
C GLY A 41 -0.13 3.93 -10.49
N GLY A 42 -0.38 2.61 -10.39
CA GLY A 42 -0.60 1.78 -11.57
C GLY A 42 0.55 1.85 -12.58
N LYS A 43 0.27 1.40 -13.80
CA LYS A 43 1.03 1.63 -15.04
C LYS A 43 0.69 2.98 -15.66
N GLY A 44 -0.44 3.60 -15.31
CA GLY A 44 -0.93 4.83 -15.93
C GLY A 44 0.03 6.01 -15.84
N ALA A 45 0.75 6.18 -14.74
CA ALA A 45 1.77 7.24 -14.66
C ALA A 45 3.00 6.97 -15.56
N SER A 46 3.37 5.70 -15.77
CA SER A 46 4.42 5.36 -16.76
C SER A 46 3.95 5.69 -18.18
N GLN A 47 2.68 5.43 -18.51
CA GLN A 47 2.14 5.79 -19.80
C GLN A 47 2.14 7.31 -20.01
N MET A 48 1.71 8.08 -19.01
CA MET A 48 1.74 9.55 -19.08
C MET A 48 3.15 10.12 -19.24
N LEU A 49 4.16 9.53 -18.60
CA LEU A 49 5.57 9.89 -18.81
C LEU A 49 5.98 9.67 -20.26
N LEU A 50 5.67 8.49 -20.82
CA LEU A 50 5.98 8.15 -22.22
C LEU A 50 5.29 9.09 -23.20
N ASP A 51 4.01 9.41 -22.97
CA ASP A 51 3.23 10.33 -23.81
C ASP A 51 3.84 11.75 -23.83
N LEU A 52 4.59 12.12 -22.78
CA LEU A 52 5.33 13.38 -22.64
C LEU A 52 6.80 13.26 -23.07
N GLY A 53 7.22 12.13 -23.64
CA GLY A 53 8.58 11.91 -24.12
C GLY A 53 9.61 11.63 -23.01
N ILE A 54 9.16 11.23 -21.83
CA ILE A 54 10.02 10.90 -20.68
C ILE A 54 10.01 9.38 -20.49
N GLU A 55 11.17 8.75 -20.62
CA GLU A 55 11.32 7.30 -20.45
C GLU A 55 11.25 6.87 -18.97
N PRO A 56 10.27 6.06 -18.56
CA PRO A 56 10.17 5.55 -17.19
C PRO A 56 11.33 4.61 -16.82
N GLN A 57 12.12 4.98 -15.81
CA GLN A 57 13.19 4.12 -15.31
C GLN A 57 12.81 3.44 -13.99
N MET A 58 13.00 2.12 -13.94
CA MET A 58 12.76 1.29 -12.76
C MET A 58 14.02 0.50 -12.40
N VAL A 59 14.43 0.57 -11.14
CA VAL A 59 15.54 -0.22 -10.59
C VAL A 59 15.07 -0.89 -9.31
N GLN A 60 15.26 -2.22 -9.21
CA GLN A 60 14.88 -3.01 -8.03
C GLN A 60 13.42 -2.77 -7.56
N GLY A 61 12.49 -2.63 -8.51
CA GLY A 61 11.07 -2.41 -8.22
C GLY A 61 10.71 -0.99 -7.76
N ARG A 62 11.62 -0.02 -7.87
CA ARG A 62 11.40 1.39 -7.54
C ARG A 62 11.66 2.28 -8.76
N ARG A 63 10.86 3.34 -8.88
CA ARG A 63 11.01 4.33 -9.95
C ARG A 63 12.14 5.30 -9.62
N ILE A 64 13.09 5.47 -10.54
CA ILE A 64 14.01 6.61 -10.48
C ILE A 64 13.18 7.86 -10.72
N THR A 65 13.16 8.77 -9.76
CA THR A 65 12.24 9.91 -9.76
C THR A 65 13.04 11.19 -9.78
N ASP A 66 13.29 11.76 -10.96
CA ASP A 66 13.81 13.13 -11.08
C ASP A 66 12.68 14.17 -10.89
N ALA A 67 12.99 15.45 -11.05
CA ALA A 67 12.01 16.52 -10.81
C ALA A 67 10.80 16.46 -11.78
N PRO A 68 10.99 16.35 -13.11
CA PRO A 68 9.87 16.19 -14.04
C PRO A 68 9.04 14.94 -13.74
N THR A 69 9.70 13.83 -13.41
CA THR A 69 9.01 12.59 -13.03
C THR A 69 8.20 12.79 -11.77
N LEU A 70 8.72 13.49 -10.76
CA LEU A 70 8.04 13.79 -9.50
C LEU A 70 6.75 14.58 -9.73
N ASP A 71 6.79 15.60 -10.57
CA ASP A 71 5.62 16.42 -10.90
C ASP A 71 4.53 15.57 -11.54
N ILE A 72 4.90 14.73 -12.52
CA ILE A 72 3.97 13.86 -13.23
C ILE A 72 3.35 12.82 -12.30
N VAL A 73 4.17 12.13 -11.50
CA VAL A 73 3.62 11.13 -10.56
C VAL A 73 2.78 11.80 -9.47
N THR A 74 3.08 13.04 -9.08
CA THR A 74 2.25 13.78 -8.12
C THR A 74 0.88 14.10 -8.72
N MET A 75 0.85 14.68 -9.93
CA MET A 75 -0.39 14.98 -10.64
C MET A 75 -1.22 13.71 -10.88
N PHE A 76 -0.57 12.61 -11.26
CA PHE A 76 -1.26 11.35 -11.52
C PHE A 76 -1.77 10.71 -10.23
N TYR A 77 -0.91 10.52 -9.22
CA TYR A 77 -1.26 9.77 -8.01
C TYR A 77 -2.20 10.58 -7.13
N ALA A 78 -1.83 11.81 -6.77
CA ALA A 78 -2.59 12.65 -5.84
C ALA A 78 -3.76 13.37 -6.50
N GLY A 79 -3.60 13.77 -7.78
CA GLY A 79 -4.62 14.49 -8.53
C GLY A 79 -5.64 13.56 -9.20
N LYS A 80 -5.19 12.69 -10.12
CA LYS A 80 -6.11 11.85 -10.90
C LYS A 80 -6.60 10.64 -10.11
N THR A 81 -5.70 9.70 -9.80
CA THR A 81 -6.07 8.41 -9.22
C THR A 81 -6.73 8.56 -7.86
N ASN A 82 -6.14 9.33 -6.94
CA ASN A 82 -6.68 9.50 -5.59
C ASN A 82 -8.11 10.07 -5.61
N LYS A 83 -8.39 11.03 -6.50
CA LYS A 83 -9.71 11.66 -6.58
C LYS A 83 -10.73 10.77 -7.28
N GLN A 84 -10.32 9.95 -8.24
CA GLN A 84 -11.17 8.88 -8.79
C GLN A 84 -11.57 7.86 -7.71
N VAL A 85 -10.60 7.38 -6.92
CA VAL A 85 -10.86 6.44 -5.81
C VAL A 85 -11.82 7.05 -4.79
N VAL A 86 -11.59 8.30 -4.37
CA VAL A 86 -12.49 8.99 -3.43
C VAL A 86 -13.89 9.13 -4.01
N ALA A 87 -14.04 9.56 -5.27
CA ALA A 87 -15.35 9.71 -5.89
C ALA A 87 -16.12 8.39 -5.95
N LEU A 88 -15.46 7.28 -6.29
CA LEU A 88 -16.07 5.95 -6.31
C LEU A 88 -16.46 5.47 -4.92
N LEU A 89 -15.64 5.74 -3.89
CA LEU A 89 -15.99 5.42 -2.50
C LEU A 89 -17.19 6.22 -2.00
N GLN A 90 -17.24 7.52 -2.33
CA GLN A 90 -18.39 8.37 -2.01
C GLN A 90 -19.66 7.85 -2.68
N ALA A 91 -19.58 7.45 -3.96
CA ALA A 91 -20.70 6.81 -4.66
C ALA A 91 -21.14 5.48 -4.03
N ALA A 92 -20.22 4.76 -3.38
CA ALA A 92 -20.50 3.53 -2.63
C ALA A 92 -20.94 3.78 -1.17
N GLY A 93 -21.18 5.03 -0.78
CA GLY A 93 -21.65 5.39 0.57
C GLY A 93 -20.57 5.39 1.65
N VAL A 94 -19.29 5.39 1.26
CA VAL A 94 -18.15 5.50 2.17
C VAL A 94 -17.68 6.95 2.20
N ASN A 95 -17.78 7.59 3.36
CA ASN A 95 -17.27 8.95 3.55
C ASN A 95 -15.73 8.95 3.54
N ALA A 96 -15.14 9.13 2.37
CA ALA A 96 -13.70 9.03 2.14
C ALA A 96 -13.03 10.40 1.99
N LEU A 97 -11.81 10.53 2.54
CA LEU A 97 -10.95 11.71 2.40
C LEU A 97 -9.63 11.32 1.76
N GLY A 98 -9.38 11.84 0.56
CA GLY A 98 -8.16 11.59 -0.19
C GLY A 98 -6.98 12.45 0.24
N LEU A 99 -5.89 11.83 0.64
CA LEU A 99 -4.70 12.44 1.20
C LEU A 99 -3.43 11.97 0.47
N SER A 100 -2.44 12.85 0.40
CA SER A 100 -1.02 12.51 0.34
C SER A 100 -0.42 12.55 1.74
N GLY A 101 0.86 12.22 1.89
CA GLY A 101 1.58 12.44 3.15
C GLY A 101 1.75 13.92 3.51
N ALA A 102 1.68 14.84 2.55
CA ALA A 102 1.83 16.27 2.78
C ALA A 102 0.60 16.89 3.47
N ASP A 103 -0.59 16.36 3.19
CA ASP A 103 -1.85 16.86 3.71
C ASP A 103 -1.91 16.70 5.23
N GLY A 104 -2.01 17.81 5.96
CA GLY A 104 -2.01 17.82 7.44
C GLY A 104 -0.73 17.26 8.08
N ASN A 105 0.39 17.20 7.33
CA ASN A 105 1.60 16.46 7.73
C ASN A 105 1.29 14.98 8.06
N ALA A 106 0.36 14.34 7.35
CA ALA A 106 -0.07 12.98 7.65
C ALA A 106 1.09 11.97 7.66
N ILE A 107 2.02 12.09 6.70
CA ILE A 107 3.18 11.20 6.57
C ILE A 107 4.41 11.99 6.10
N ARG A 108 5.38 12.15 7.00
CA ARG A 108 6.69 12.74 6.70
C ARG A 108 7.69 11.67 6.23
N ALA A 109 8.55 12.04 5.31
CA ALA A 109 9.59 11.18 4.77
C ALA A 109 10.95 11.89 4.82
N VAL A 110 12.02 11.11 4.63
CA VAL A 110 13.35 11.65 4.34
C VAL A 110 13.73 11.23 2.93
N LYS A 111 14.45 12.10 2.20
CA LYS A 111 14.99 11.70 0.89
C LYS A 111 15.91 10.50 1.10
N ARG A 112 15.68 9.45 0.31
CA ARG A 112 16.50 8.24 0.34
C ARG A 112 17.97 8.63 0.05
N PRO A 113 18.93 8.20 0.89
CA PRO A 113 20.33 8.51 0.66
C PRO A 113 20.81 7.82 -0.61
N VAL A 114 21.67 8.51 -1.36
CA VAL A 114 22.36 7.93 -2.52
C VAL A 114 23.35 6.90 -2.00
N LYS A 115 23.21 5.66 -2.48
CA LYS A 115 24.17 4.56 -2.27
C LYS A 115 24.74 4.17 -3.63
N GLU A 116 24.58 2.91 -4.03
CA GLU A 116 24.94 2.43 -5.37
C GLU A 116 24.04 3.01 -6.47
N ILE A 117 22.79 3.34 -6.12
CA ILE A 117 21.77 3.86 -7.05
C ILE A 117 21.25 5.18 -6.47
N ASP A 118 21.23 6.23 -7.29
CA ASP A 118 20.50 7.46 -6.99
C ASP A 118 19.05 7.31 -7.48
N TYR A 119 18.11 7.23 -6.54
CA TYR A 119 16.69 7.13 -6.84
C TYR A 119 16.02 8.49 -7.07
N GLY A 120 16.76 9.59 -6.93
CA GLY A 120 16.24 10.95 -7.02
C GLY A 120 15.33 11.30 -5.84
N PHE A 121 14.17 11.88 -6.11
CA PHE A 121 13.15 12.30 -5.14
C PHE A 121 12.32 11.14 -4.59
N VAL A 122 13.00 10.05 -4.20
CA VAL A 122 12.37 8.92 -3.51
C VAL A 122 12.47 9.11 -2.00
N GLY A 123 11.36 8.85 -1.30
CA GLY A 123 11.26 9.02 0.15
C GLY A 123 11.30 7.70 0.92
N ASP A 124 12.07 7.67 2.00
CA ASP A 124 12.04 6.64 3.04
C ASP A 124 11.28 7.15 4.27
N LEU A 125 10.58 6.25 4.96
CA LEU A 125 9.73 6.59 6.11
C LEU A 125 10.45 6.22 7.42
N PRO A 126 10.99 7.19 8.17
CA PRO A 126 11.58 6.92 9.48
C PRO A 126 10.49 6.55 10.50
N GLU A 127 10.91 6.04 11.66
CA GLU A 127 10.02 5.88 12.80
C GLU A 127 9.43 7.24 13.22
N GLY A 128 8.17 7.25 13.67
CA GLY A 128 7.48 8.49 14.03
C GLY A 128 7.09 9.39 12.84
N SER A 129 7.19 8.89 11.61
CA SER A 129 6.81 9.62 10.38
C SER A 129 5.31 9.90 10.25
N VAL A 130 4.47 9.14 10.94
CA VAL A 130 3.01 9.18 10.80
C VAL A 130 2.39 10.05 11.88
N ASN A 131 1.54 10.99 11.47
CA ASN A 131 0.72 11.77 12.40
C ASN A 131 -0.50 10.95 12.85
N THR A 132 -0.30 10.09 13.85
CA THR A 132 -1.35 9.20 14.37
C THR A 132 -2.50 9.94 15.03
N ALA A 133 -2.26 11.13 15.58
CA ALA A 133 -3.31 11.97 16.17
C ALA A 133 -4.32 12.44 15.12
N LEU A 134 -3.85 12.96 13.98
CA LEU A 134 -4.71 13.34 12.86
C LEU A 134 -5.52 12.14 12.34
N LEU A 135 -4.86 10.99 12.13
CA LEU A 135 -5.53 9.79 11.64
C LEU A 135 -6.59 9.28 12.60
N GLY A 136 -6.30 9.29 13.91
CA GLY A 136 -7.27 8.92 14.93
C GLY A 136 -8.52 9.81 14.91
N GLN A 137 -8.34 11.13 14.76
CA GLN A 137 -9.47 12.06 14.66
C GLN A 137 -10.34 11.81 13.42
N LEU A 138 -9.72 11.55 12.26
CA LEU A 138 -10.46 11.23 11.04
C LEU A 138 -11.25 9.92 11.18
N LEU A 139 -10.63 8.87 11.71
CA LEU A 139 -11.26 7.57 11.92
C LEU A 139 -12.42 7.65 12.92
N GLN A 140 -12.24 8.38 14.03
CA GLN A 140 -13.30 8.62 15.02
C GLN A 140 -14.47 9.43 14.46
N ALA A 141 -14.21 10.33 13.50
CA ALA A 141 -15.25 11.06 12.79
C ALA A 141 -15.96 10.23 11.70
N GLY A 142 -15.63 8.94 11.55
CA GLY A 142 -16.20 8.06 10.54
C GLY A 142 -15.70 8.35 9.12
N ILE A 143 -14.58 9.07 8.98
CA ILE A 143 -13.94 9.37 7.70
C ILE A 143 -12.93 8.26 7.40
N THR A 144 -12.99 7.70 6.19
CA THR A 144 -12.01 6.73 5.66
C THR A 144 -10.86 7.48 4.96
N PRO A 145 -9.63 7.49 5.52
CA PRO A 145 -8.48 8.08 4.86
C PRO A 145 -8.04 7.25 3.64
N VAL A 146 -7.76 7.92 2.52
CA VAL A 146 -7.28 7.30 1.28
C VAL A 146 -5.95 7.92 0.86
N PHE A 147 -4.86 7.20 1.07
CA PHE A 147 -3.50 7.66 0.80
C PHE A 147 -3.01 7.31 -0.60
N CYS A 148 -2.41 8.29 -1.29
CA CYS A 148 -1.59 8.05 -2.48
C CYS A 148 -0.10 7.89 -2.12
N ALA A 149 0.71 7.51 -3.10
CA ALA A 149 2.15 7.23 -2.98
C ALA A 149 3.07 8.48 -2.94
N ILE A 150 2.55 9.63 -2.52
CA ILE A 150 3.29 10.91 -2.42
C ILE A 150 3.40 11.32 -0.95
N THR A 151 4.59 11.68 -0.51
CA THR A 151 4.87 12.18 0.85
C THR A 151 5.68 13.47 0.77
N HIS A 152 6.14 13.98 1.91
CA HIS A 152 6.94 15.21 1.95
C HIS A 152 8.02 15.16 3.03
N ASN A 153 9.06 15.99 2.89
CA ASN A 153 10.18 16.03 3.83
C ASN A 153 10.03 17.03 4.99
N GLY A 154 8.88 17.69 5.12
CA GLY A 154 8.68 18.76 6.11
C GLY A 154 9.33 20.11 5.78
N LEU A 155 10.08 20.21 4.68
CA LEU A 155 10.77 21.43 4.21
C LEU A 155 10.21 21.90 2.86
N GLY A 156 9.00 21.48 2.50
CA GLY A 156 8.33 21.86 1.24
C GLY A 156 8.68 20.99 0.03
N GLN A 157 9.49 19.94 0.17
CA GLN A 157 9.81 19.01 -0.92
C GLN A 157 8.91 17.77 -0.87
N LEU A 158 8.25 17.47 -1.99
CA LEU A 158 7.52 16.22 -2.19
C LEU A 158 8.47 15.07 -2.51
N LEU A 159 8.06 13.85 -2.16
CA LEU A 159 8.82 12.62 -2.40
C LEU A 159 7.89 11.52 -2.89
N ASN A 160 8.38 10.72 -3.85
CA ASN A 160 7.73 9.49 -4.29
C ASN A 160 8.08 8.36 -3.33
N THR A 161 7.08 7.79 -2.67
CA THR A 161 7.29 6.74 -1.65
C THR A 161 6.55 5.48 -2.06
N ASN A 162 7.20 4.32 -1.86
CA ASN A 162 6.58 3.04 -2.18
C ASN A 162 5.28 2.83 -1.38
N ALA A 163 4.19 2.48 -2.06
CA ALA A 163 2.87 2.32 -1.44
C ALA A 163 2.80 1.14 -0.44
N ASP A 164 3.53 0.06 -0.67
CA ASP A 164 3.61 -1.04 0.32
C ASP A 164 4.29 -0.52 1.60
N THR A 165 5.36 0.28 1.45
CA THR A 165 6.05 0.92 2.58
C THR A 165 5.13 1.88 3.34
N ILE A 166 4.31 2.69 2.66
CA ILE A 166 3.31 3.55 3.31
C ILE A 166 2.33 2.71 4.13
N ALA A 167 1.76 1.66 3.53
CA ALA A 167 0.76 0.83 4.20
C ALA A 167 1.34 0.11 5.43
N SER A 168 2.54 -0.47 5.31
CA SER A 168 3.23 -1.08 6.45
C SER A 168 3.57 -0.06 7.55
N THR A 169 4.04 1.15 7.19
CA THR A 169 4.36 2.18 8.17
C THR A 169 3.11 2.70 8.90
N LEU A 170 2.01 2.91 8.19
CA LEU A 170 0.71 3.26 8.80
C LEU A 170 0.26 2.17 9.77
N ALA A 171 0.35 0.90 9.37
CA ALA A 171 -0.05 -0.23 10.19
C ALA A 171 0.74 -0.30 11.49
N ARG A 172 2.07 -0.18 11.39
CA ARG A 172 2.97 -0.17 12.56
C ARG A 172 2.71 1.02 13.48
N ALA A 173 2.52 2.21 12.93
CA ALA A 173 2.29 3.42 13.72
C ALA A 173 0.96 3.39 14.49
N LEU A 174 -0.07 2.75 13.93
CA LEU A 174 -1.41 2.67 14.52
C LEU A 174 -1.61 1.42 15.39
N ALA A 175 -0.72 0.43 15.31
CA ALA A 175 -0.81 -0.83 16.06
C ALA A 175 -0.74 -0.67 17.58
N ALA A 176 -0.29 0.48 18.11
CA ALA A 176 -0.36 0.76 19.54
C ALA A 176 -1.79 1.14 19.99
N GLN A 177 -2.57 1.78 19.12
CA GLN A 177 -3.88 2.36 19.42
C GLN A 177 -5.05 1.46 18.97
N TYR A 178 -4.85 0.70 17.89
CA TYR A 178 -5.86 -0.14 17.25
C TYR A 178 -5.40 -1.59 17.18
N GLU A 179 -6.35 -2.51 17.02
CA GLU A 179 -6.09 -3.87 16.56
C GLU A 179 -6.02 -3.85 15.03
N VAL A 180 -4.80 -3.79 14.50
CA VAL A 180 -4.57 -3.51 13.07
C VAL A 180 -4.44 -4.79 12.25
N GLU A 181 -5.22 -4.87 11.17
CA GLU A 181 -5.02 -5.84 10.08
C GLU A 181 -4.48 -5.11 8.85
N LEU A 182 -3.38 -5.58 8.28
CA LEU A 182 -2.81 -5.04 7.05
C LEU A 182 -3.11 -5.97 5.88
N HIS A 183 -3.84 -5.47 4.88
CA HIS A 183 -4.24 -6.22 3.70
C HIS A 183 -3.46 -5.74 2.49
N PHE A 184 -2.68 -6.64 1.90
CA PHE A 184 -2.05 -6.45 0.60
C PHE A 184 -2.88 -7.11 -0.49
N CYS A 185 -3.55 -6.29 -1.29
CA CYS A 185 -4.46 -6.72 -2.34
C CYS A 185 -3.74 -6.70 -3.71
N PHE A 186 -3.57 -7.88 -4.31
CA PHE A 186 -2.86 -8.08 -5.58
C PHE A 186 -3.73 -8.83 -6.61
N GLU A 187 -3.13 -9.29 -7.70
CA GLU A 187 -3.82 -9.99 -8.79
C GLU A 187 -3.95 -11.51 -8.54
N LYS A 188 -3.16 -12.07 -7.60
CA LYS A 188 -3.19 -13.49 -7.23
C LYS A 188 -3.93 -13.70 -5.91
N ASP A 189 -4.51 -14.89 -5.75
CA ASP A 189 -5.35 -15.27 -4.60
C ASP A 189 -4.59 -15.38 -3.27
N GLY A 190 -3.25 -15.42 -3.30
CA GLY A 190 -2.41 -15.43 -2.12
C GLY A 190 -0.95 -15.74 -2.47
N VAL A 191 -0.21 -16.24 -1.49
CA VAL A 191 1.11 -16.84 -1.72
C VAL A 191 0.90 -18.27 -2.23
N LEU A 192 1.34 -18.54 -3.46
CA LEU A 192 1.24 -19.85 -4.08
C LEU A 192 2.44 -20.73 -3.69
N ALA A 193 2.19 -22.01 -3.42
CA ALA A 193 3.23 -23.03 -3.24
C ALA A 193 3.85 -23.45 -4.58
N ASP A 194 3.10 -23.33 -5.68
CA ASP A 194 3.58 -23.46 -7.05
C ASP A 194 3.01 -22.31 -7.89
N ILE A 195 3.89 -21.51 -8.50
CA ILE A 195 3.50 -20.36 -9.31
C ILE A 195 2.66 -20.74 -10.54
N ASN A 196 2.74 -22.00 -10.97
CA ASN A 196 1.99 -22.53 -12.12
C ASN A 196 0.63 -23.14 -11.73
N ASP A 197 0.35 -23.30 -10.44
CA ASP A 197 -0.93 -23.80 -9.94
C ASP A 197 -1.64 -22.73 -9.10
N GLU A 198 -2.70 -22.15 -9.66
CA GLU A 198 -3.49 -21.10 -9.00
C GLU A 198 -4.25 -21.61 -7.75
N ASN A 199 -4.43 -22.93 -7.62
CA ASN A 199 -5.09 -23.53 -6.46
C ASN A 199 -4.11 -23.83 -5.31
N SER A 200 -2.81 -23.60 -5.52
CA SER A 200 -1.76 -23.90 -4.55
C SER A 200 -1.58 -22.82 -3.46
N VAL A 201 -2.62 -22.03 -3.19
CA VAL A 201 -2.59 -20.95 -2.18
C VAL A 201 -2.26 -21.54 -0.80
N ILE A 202 -1.21 -21.02 -0.17
CA ILE A 202 -0.83 -21.38 1.20
C ILE A 202 -1.72 -20.56 2.15
N PRO A 203 -2.64 -21.18 2.92
CA PRO A 203 -3.63 -20.41 3.69
C PRO A 203 -3.02 -19.61 4.85
N GLN A 204 -1.97 -20.15 5.46
CA GLN A 204 -1.28 -19.52 6.58
C GLN A 204 0.22 -19.71 6.47
N ILE A 205 0.98 -18.66 6.77
CA ILE A 205 2.45 -18.70 6.84
C ILE A 205 2.92 -18.05 8.15
N VAL A 206 3.72 -18.80 8.90
CA VAL A 206 4.41 -18.32 10.12
C VAL A 206 5.90 -18.08 9.83
N PRO A 207 6.66 -17.34 10.68
CA PRO A 207 8.03 -16.95 10.37
C PRO A 207 8.95 -18.14 10.06
N ALA A 208 8.83 -19.24 10.81
CA ALA A 208 9.61 -20.46 10.58
C ALA A 208 9.33 -21.08 9.21
N GLN A 209 8.06 -21.17 8.82
CA GLN A 209 7.65 -21.68 7.51
C GLN A 209 8.12 -20.75 6.39
N TYR A 210 8.04 -19.43 6.58
CA TYR A 210 8.53 -18.46 5.61
C TYR A 210 10.03 -18.65 5.31
N GLN A 211 10.87 -18.81 6.34
CA GLN A 211 12.30 -19.05 6.13
C GLN A 211 12.57 -20.33 5.34
N GLN A 212 11.79 -21.40 5.58
CA GLN A 212 11.89 -22.64 4.81
C GLN A 212 11.46 -22.45 3.35
N LEU A 213 10.34 -21.76 3.10
CA LEU A 213 9.84 -21.49 1.75
C LEU A 213 10.82 -20.60 0.96
N LYS A 214 11.42 -19.60 1.62
CA LYS A 214 12.44 -18.72 1.06
C LYS A 214 13.70 -19.51 0.70
N ALA A 215 14.20 -20.36 1.59
CA ALA A 215 15.38 -21.19 1.35
C ALA A 215 15.17 -22.22 0.23
N LYS A 216 13.95 -22.73 0.06
CA LYS A 216 13.57 -23.66 -1.03
C LYS A 216 13.32 -22.96 -2.37
N GLY A 217 13.36 -21.62 -2.43
CA GLY A 217 13.08 -20.86 -3.65
C GLY A 217 11.61 -20.89 -4.09
N VAL A 218 10.68 -21.29 -3.21
CA VAL A 218 9.24 -21.35 -3.51
C VAL A 218 8.66 -19.94 -3.65
N ILE A 219 9.14 -19.00 -2.82
CA ILE A 219 8.69 -17.61 -2.86
C ILE A 219 9.33 -16.91 -4.05
N ALA A 220 8.50 -16.47 -4.99
CA ALA A 220 8.95 -15.67 -6.13
C ALA A 220 9.74 -14.43 -5.67
N ALA A 221 10.80 -14.06 -6.41
CA ALA A 221 11.73 -12.99 -6.02
C ALA A 221 11.02 -11.65 -5.73
N GLY A 222 9.98 -11.30 -6.50
CA GLY A 222 9.18 -10.08 -6.28
C GLY A 222 8.28 -10.12 -5.04
N MET A 223 8.01 -11.31 -4.49
CA MET A 223 7.18 -11.50 -3.31
C MET A 223 7.99 -11.46 -2.00
N VAL A 224 9.29 -11.79 -2.05
CA VAL A 224 10.18 -11.76 -0.89
C VAL A 224 10.16 -10.40 -0.16
N PRO A 225 10.33 -9.24 -0.82
CA PRO A 225 10.30 -7.95 -0.13
C PRO A 225 8.96 -7.64 0.55
N LYS A 226 7.86 -8.17 0.02
CA LYS A 226 6.51 -7.97 0.57
C LYS A 226 6.32 -8.80 1.83
N LEU A 227 6.78 -10.05 1.82
CA LEU A 227 6.75 -10.93 2.98
C LEU A 227 7.70 -10.44 4.08
N ASP A 228 8.91 -9.97 3.72
CA ASP A 228 9.84 -9.37 4.68
C ASP A 228 9.19 -8.14 5.36
N ASN A 229 8.54 -7.24 4.62
CA ASN A 229 7.81 -6.10 5.19
C ASN A 229 6.62 -6.53 6.06
N ALA A 230 5.90 -7.57 5.66
CA ALA A 230 4.76 -8.08 6.39
C ALA A 230 5.16 -8.67 7.74
N PHE A 231 6.23 -9.48 7.81
CA PHE A 231 6.74 -10.01 9.08
C PHE A 231 7.29 -8.91 9.99
N ALA A 232 7.99 -7.90 9.42
CA ALA A 232 8.43 -6.74 10.19
C ALA A 232 7.24 -5.95 10.77
N ALA A 233 6.11 -5.89 10.06
CA ALA A 233 4.89 -5.26 10.56
C ALA A 233 4.28 -6.07 11.71
N LEU A 234 4.25 -7.41 11.60
CA LEU A 234 3.80 -8.29 12.67
C LEU A 234 4.65 -8.11 13.94
N GLU A 235 5.99 -8.11 13.82
CA GLU A 235 6.90 -7.91 14.96
C GLU A 235 6.65 -6.56 15.67
N ALA A 236 6.22 -5.55 14.93
CA ALA A 236 5.95 -4.20 15.43
C ALA A 236 4.52 -4.01 15.98
N GLY A 237 3.74 -5.07 16.19
CA GLY A 237 2.46 -4.99 16.88
C GLY A 237 1.22 -5.16 16.00
N VAL A 238 1.35 -5.23 14.67
CA VAL A 238 0.22 -5.54 13.76
C VAL A 238 -0.28 -6.96 14.04
N GLU A 239 -1.60 -7.14 14.11
CA GLU A 239 -2.23 -8.40 14.54
C GLU A 239 -2.09 -9.48 13.47
N ARG A 240 -2.42 -9.12 12.22
CA ARG A 240 -2.30 -10.01 11.07
C ARG A 240 -1.94 -9.23 9.82
N VAL A 241 -1.22 -9.89 8.91
CA VAL A 241 -1.04 -9.40 7.55
C VAL A 241 -1.69 -10.38 6.59
N VAL A 242 -2.54 -9.88 5.71
CA VAL A 242 -3.31 -10.67 4.74
C VAL A 242 -2.78 -10.37 3.35
N ILE A 243 -2.52 -11.41 2.57
CA ILE A 243 -2.21 -11.32 1.15
C ILE A 243 -3.35 -11.99 0.41
N GLU A 244 -4.04 -11.22 -0.43
CA GLU A 244 -5.26 -11.67 -1.09
C GLU A 244 -5.42 -11.03 -2.47
N ASN A 245 -6.34 -11.59 -3.27
CA ASN A 245 -6.72 -11.01 -4.54
C ASN A 245 -7.64 -9.80 -4.31
N ALA A 246 -7.33 -8.68 -4.96
CA ALA A 246 -8.13 -7.46 -4.80
C ALA A 246 -9.59 -7.67 -5.28
N LEU A 247 -9.84 -8.57 -6.23
CA LEU A 247 -11.21 -8.82 -6.69
C LEU A 247 -11.99 -9.74 -5.74
N LYS A 248 -11.35 -10.31 -4.71
CA LYS A 248 -11.89 -11.34 -3.81
C LYS A 248 -11.68 -11.01 -2.32
N ILE A 249 -11.57 -9.73 -1.95
CA ILE A 249 -11.26 -9.33 -0.55
C ILE A 249 -12.29 -9.78 0.50
N ASN A 250 -13.52 -10.13 0.08
CA ASN A 250 -14.57 -10.67 0.94
C ASN A 250 -14.68 -12.21 0.86
N GLU A 251 -13.82 -12.88 0.10
CA GLU A 251 -13.79 -14.34 -0.06
C GLU A 251 -12.83 -15.01 0.96
N PRO A 252 -12.99 -16.32 1.22
CA PRO A 252 -12.14 -17.03 2.19
C PRO A 252 -10.73 -17.33 1.66
N VAL A 253 -10.54 -17.44 0.34
CA VAL A 253 -9.25 -17.81 -0.25
C VAL A 253 -8.27 -16.64 -0.13
N LYS A 254 -7.29 -16.79 0.75
CA LYS A 254 -6.22 -15.82 1.03
C LYS A 254 -5.05 -16.49 1.74
N THR A 255 -3.92 -15.79 1.81
CA THR A 255 -2.82 -16.14 2.72
C THR A 255 -2.79 -15.20 3.92
N VAL A 256 -2.83 -15.76 5.13
CA VAL A 256 -2.67 -15.01 6.38
C VAL A 256 -1.28 -15.23 6.96
N LEU A 257 -0.59 -14.14 7.27
CA LEU A 257 0.69 -14.16 7.97
C LEU A 257 0.44 -13.92 9.46
N CYS A 258 0.96 -14.83 10.28
CA CYS A 258 0.79 -14.84 11.74
C CYS A 258 2.16 -14.87 12.43
N ARG A 259 2.22 -14.43 13.70
CA ARG A 259 3.45 -14.51 14.51
C ARG A 259 3.82 -15.93 14.94
N SER A 260 2.81 -16.77 15.19
CA SER A 260 2.90 -18.15 15.66
C SER A 260 1.70 -18.95 15.19
#